data_AF-A0A231RRV2-F1
#
_entry.id   AF-A0A231RRV2-F1
#
_cell.length_a   1.000
_cell.length_b   1.000
_cell.length_c   1.000
_cell.angle_alpha   90.00
_cell.angle_beta   90.00
_cell.angle_gamma   90.00
#
_symmetry.space_group_name_H-M   'P 1'
#
loop_
_entity.id
_entity.type
_entity.pdbx_description
1 polymer ?
#
loop_
_entity_poly.entity_id
_entity_poly.type
_entity_poly.pdbx_seq_one_letter_code
_entity_poly.pdbx_strand_id
1 'polypeptide(L)'
;MNVKSVQSVSDYFQAMQQYKDARETKDQSRLTAIRNVLMLGKKLRSDEMHYLQRHDPNMHAQAMSLSLERQAYEDALQHSRSKADANYYNTFKLMQIAGQLKHGGSEEQLMRTNAIQESHREFMRSSKYASLK
;
A
#
# COMPACT_ATOMS: atom_id res chain seq x y z
N MET A 1 -41.16 -29.50 28.95
CA MET A 1 -40.33 -28.39 28.43
C MET A 1 -39.80 -28.79 27.05
N ASN A 2 -39.99 -27.93 26.04
CA ASN A 2 -39.82 -28.26 24.62
C ASN A 2 -38.35 -28.13 24.17
N VAL A 3 -37.60 -29.24 24.31
CA VAL A 3 -36.15 -29.34 24.07
C VAL A 3 -35.75 -29.00 22.62
N LYS A 4 -36.67 -29.15 21.65
CA LYS A 4 -36.44 -28.85 20.22
C LYS A 4 -36.27 -27.36 19.91
N SER A 5 -36.85 -26.47 20.73
CA SER A 5 -36.78 -25.02 20.48
C SER A 5 -35.40 -24.44 20.81
N VAL A 6 -34.74 -24.97 21.85
CA VAL A 6 -33.44 -24.50 22.36
C VAL A 6 -32.29 -24.88 21.40
N GLN A 7 -32.36 -26.05 20.75
CA GLN A 7 -31.39 -26.47 19.74
C GLN A 7 -31.41 -25.57 18.50
N SER A 8 -32.58 -25.18 17.99
CA SER A 8 -32.65 -24.30 16.80
C SER A 8 -32.08 -22.90 17.04
N VAL A 9 -32.20 -22.39 18.27
CA VAL A 9 -31.63 -21.09 18.65
C VAL A 9 -30.12 -21.19 18.80
N SER A 10 -29.61 -22.26 19.40
CA SER A 10 -28.16 -22.53 19.49
C SER A 10 -27.52 -22.66 18.11
N ASP A 11 -28.16 -23.40 17.20
CA ASP A 11 -27.67 -23.59 15.81
C ASP A 11 -27.65 -22.27 15.04
N TYR A 12 -28.65 -21.41 15.25
CA TYR A 12 -28.69 -20.07 14.66
C TYR A 12 -27.54 -19.19 15.16
N PHE A 13 -27.27 -19.18 16.47
CA PHE A 13 -26.14 -18.42 17.03
C PHE A 13 -24.79 -18.94 16.50
N GLN A 14 -24.64 -20.26 16.38
CA GLN A 14 -23.42 -20.87 15.86
C GLN A 14 -23.21 -20.56 14.38
N ALA A 15 -24.26 -20.59 13.55
CA ALA A 15 -24.19 -20.19 12.15
C ALA A 15 -23.85 -18.69 11.99
N MET A 16 -24.44 -17.82 12.82
CA MET A 16 -24.12 -16.39 12.84
C MET A 16 -22.68 -16.13 13.26
N GLN A 17 -22.14 -16.89 14.21
CA GLN A 17 -20.74 -16.78 14.62
C GLN A 17 -19.80 -17.24 13.50
N GLN A 18 -20.05 -18.40 12.89
CA GLN A 18 -19.27 -18.89 11.75
C GLN A 18 -19.27 -17.90 10.57
N TYR A 19 -20.39 -17.24 10.31
CA TYR A 19 -20.47 -16.22 9.27
C TYR A 19 -19.62 -14.98 9.60
N LYS A 20 -19.61 -14.54 10.86
CA LYS A 20 -18.74 -13.45 11.32
C LYS A 20 -17.27 -13.82 11.19
N ASP A 21 -16.89 -15.00 11.70
CA ASP A 21 -15.50 -15.47 11.66
C ASP A 21 -14.99 -15.61 10.20
N ALA A 22 -15.84 -16.14 9.30
CA ALA A 22 -15.53 -16.26 7.88
C ALA A 22 -15.37 -14.88 7.21
N ARG A 23 -16.16 -13.89 7.61
CA ARG A 23 -16.05 -12.51 7.12
C ARG A 23 -14.77 -11.85 7.63
N GLU A 24 -14.46 -11.97 8.91
CA GLU A 24 -13.23 -11.45 9.51
C GLU A 24 -11.99 -12.05 8.85
N THR A 25 -11.99 -13.36 8.58
CA THR A 25 -10.90 -14.05 7.88
C THR A 25 -10.70 -13.51 6.46
N LYS A 26 -11.79 -13.28 5.72
CA LYS A 26 -11.72 -12.67 4.38
C LYS A 26 -11.22 -11.23 4.43
N ASP A 27 -11.65 -10.46 5.43
CA ASP A 27 -11.25 -9.07 5.58
C ASP A 27 -9.76 -8.96 5.92
N GLN A 28 -9.24 -9.82 6.79
CA GLN A 28 -7.81 -9.94 7.10
C GLN A 28 -6.99 -10.34 5.86
N SER A 29 -7.45 -11.35 5.10
CA SER A 29 -6.78 -11.77 3.86
C SER A 29 -6.64 -10.62 2.85
N ARG A 30 -7.69 -9.79 2.72
CA ARG A 30 -7.66 -8.63 1.83
C ARG A 30 -6.74 -7.51 2.32
N LEU A 31 -6.71 -7.22 3.63
CA LEU A 31 -5.76 -6.26 4.20
C LEU A 31 -4.31 -6.71 3.98
N THR A 32 -4.01 -8.01 4.16
CA THR A 32 -2.68 -8.57 3.87
C THR A 32 -2.33 -8.42 2.39
N ALA A 33 -3.27 -8.67 1.48
CA ALA A 33 -3.03 -8.48 0.05
C ALA A 33 -2.68 -7.03 -0.29
N ILE A 34 -3.42 -6.06 0.27
CA ILE A 34 -3.16 -4.63 0.06
C ILE A 34 -1.79 -4.22 0.63
N ARG A 35 -1.48 -4.68 1.85
CA ARG A 35 -0.16 -4.47 2.47
C ARG A 35 0.97 -5.01 1.60
N ASN A 36 0.80 -6.18 0.99
CA ASN A 36 1.78 -6.75 0.06
C ASN A 36 1.96 -5.88 -1.19
N VAL A 37 0.89 -5.28 -1.73
CA VAL A 37 1.00 -4.34 -2.86
C VAL A 37 1.85 -3.12 -2.47
N LEU A 38 1.62 -2.54 -1.28
CA LEU A 38 2.41 -1.43 -0.75
C LEU A 38 3.87 -1.82 -0.50
N MET A 39 4.11 -3.03 0.04
CA MET A 39 5.45 -3.58 0.23
C MET A 39 6.20 -3.80 -1.08
N LEU A 40 5.50 -4.08 -2.18
CA LEU A 40 6.09 -4.15 -3.51
C LEU A 40 6.31 -2.76 -4.14
N GLY A 41 5.95 -1.67 -3.45
CA GLY A 41 6.09 -0.30 -3.95
C GLY A 41 5.06 0.09 -5.02
N LYS A 42 4.03 -0.73 -5.23
CA LYS A 42 3.03 -0.52 -6.29
C LYS A 42 1.92 0.43 -5.85
N LYS A 43 1.30 1.11 -6.81
CA LYS A 43 0.11 1.94 -6.58
C LYS A 43 -1.08 1.04 -6.25
N LEU A 44 -1.81 1.39 -5.19
CA LEU A 44 -3.09 0.75 -4.90
C LEU A 44 -4.12 1.13 -5.97
N ARG A 45 -5.00 0.20 -6.30
CA ARG A 45 -6.18 0.50 -7.10
C ARG A 45 -7.20 1.29 -6.29
N SER A 46 -8.11 1.98 -6.96
CA SER A 46 -9.17 2.75 -6.31
C SER A 46 -10.03 1.89 -5.38
N ASP A 47 -10.31 0.64 -5.74
CA ASP A 47 -11.07 -0.29 -4.89
C ASP A 47 -10.31 -0.68 -3.61
N GLU A 48 -8.99 -0.84 -3.70
CA GLU A 48 -8.12 -1.13 -2.56
C GLU A 48 -8.02 0.07 -1.63
N MET A 49 -7.89 1.29 -2.17
CA MET A 49 -7.88 2.52 -1.37
C MET A 49 -9.20 2.73 -0.64
N HIS A 50 -10.34 2.60 -1.34
CA HIS A 50 -11.66 2.68 -0.71
C HIS A 50 -11.90 1.59 0.33
N TYR A 51 -11.32 0.40 0.15
CA TYR A 51 -11.39 -0.66 1.14
C TYR A 51 -10.62 -0.29 2.40
N LEU A 52 -9.38 0.21 2.28
CA LEU A 52 -8.62 0.69 3.44
C LEU A 52 -9.37 1.78 4.21
N GLN A 53 -9.99 2.73 3.51
CA GLN A 53 -10.75 3.81 4.15
C GLN A 53 -11.82 3.30 5.13
N ARG A 54 -12.42 2.13 4.86
CA ARG A 54 -13.49 1.55 5.69
C ARG A 54 -12.98 0.56 6.73
N HIS A 55 -11.92 -0.18 6.41
CA HIS A 55 -11.49 -1.34 7.21
C HIS A 55 -10.17 -1.10 7.98
N ASP A 56 -9.31 -0.19 7.52
CA ASP A 56 -8.07 0.21 8.19
C ASP A 56 -7.71 1.68 7.86
N PRO A 57 -8.29 2.65 8.59
CA PRO A 57 -8.05 4.08 8.33
C PRO A 57 -6.60 4.52 8.52
N ASN A 58 -5.83 3.81 9.36
CA ASN A 58 -4.41 4.12 9.58
C ASN A 58 -3.58 3.71 8.37
N MET A 59 -3.78 2.49 7.86
CA MET A 59 -3.13 2.05 6.64
C MET A 59 -3.58 2.87 5.42
N HIS A 60 -4.84 3.33 5.39
CA HIS A 60 -5.31 4.28 4.38
C HIS A 60 -4.51 5.60 4.40
N ALA A 61 -4.34 6.22 5.57
CA ALA A 61 -3.57 7.45 5.70
C ALA A 61 -2.11 7.26 5.26
N GLN A 62 -1.51 6.14 5.62
CA GLN A 62 -0.16 5.77 5.18
C GLN A 62 -0.10 5.59 3.66
N ALA A 63 -1.04 4.85 3.06
CA ALA A 63 -1.12 4.64 1.62
C ALA A 63 -1.32 5.95 0.84
N MET A 64 -2.10 6.89 1.38
CA MET A 64 -2.28 8.22 0.82
C MET A 64 -0.97 9.03 0.86
N SER A 65 -0.26 9.01 1.99
CA SER A 65 1.05 9.65 2.12
C SER A 65 2.06 9.10 1.11
N LEU A 66 2.15 7.76 0.99
CA LEU A 66 2.98 7.07 0.01
C LEU A 66 2.63 7.49 -1.43
N SER A 67 1.34 7.56 -1.75
CA SER A 67 0.87 7.97 -3.08
C SER A 67 1.26 9.40 -3.41
N LEU A 68 1.13 10.33 -2.46
CA LEU A 68 1.52 11.74 -2.65
C LEU A 68 3.04 11.89 -2.81
N GLU A 69 3.83 11.23 -1.95
CA GLU A 69 5.29 11.25 -2.04
C GLU A 69 5.78 10.67 -3.37
N ARG A 70 5.21 9.53 -3.80
CA ARG A 70 5.51 8.92 -5.08
C ARG A 70 5.14 9.83 -6.25
N GLN A 71 3.97 10.47 -6.22
CA GLN A 71 3.55 11.38 -7.30
C GLN A 71 4.52 12.56 -7.41
N ALA A 72 4.89 13.19 -6.29
CA ALA A 72 5.86 14.29 -6.30
C ALA A 72 7.23 13.87 -6.88
N TYR A 73 7.64 12.63 -6.62
CA TYR A 73 8.85 12.07 -7.22
C TYR A 73 8.71 11.80 -8.72
N GLU A 74 7.58 11.23 -9.16
CA GLU A 74 7.26 11.02 -10.58
C GLU A 74 7.29 12.36 -11.34
N ASP A 75 6.69 13.40 -10.78
CA ASP A 75 6.69 14.74 -11.35
C ASP A 75 8.13 15.27 -11.48
N ALA A 76 9.00 15.08 -10.48
CA ALA A 76 10.42 15.45 -10.57
C ALA A 76 11.15 14.68 -11.70
N LEU A 77 10.87 13.39 -11.86
CA LEU A 77 11.44 12.59 -12.94
C LEU A 77 11.02 13.09 -14.33
N GLN A 78 9.77 13.53 -14.51
CA GLN A 78 9.32 14.08 -15.80
C GLN A 78 10.08 15.36 -16.21
N HIS A 79 10.59 16.11 -15.23
CA HIS A 79 11.38 17.32 -15.43
C HIS A 79 12.89 17.05 -15.57
N SER A 80 13.33 15.79 -15.43
CA SER A 80 14.74 15.43 -15.57
C SER A 80 15.27 15.76 -16.97
N ARG A 81 16.47 16.36 -17.02
CA ARG A 81 17.09 16.80 -18.28
C ARG A 81 18.08 15.80 -18.87
N SER A 82 18.56 14.86 -18.06
CA SER A 82 19.49 13.81 -18.45
C SER A 82 19.26 12.54 -17.62
N LYS A 83 19.86 11.43 -18.05
CA LYS A 83 19.84 10.18 -17.26
C LYS A 83 20.56 10.34 -15.92
N ALA A 84 21.62 11.15 -15.88
CA ALA A 84 22.35 11.47 -14.66
C ALA A 84 21.51 12.27 -13.66
N ASP A 85 20.70 13.21 -14.16
CA ASP A 85 19.77 14.02 -13.35
C ASP A 85 18.69 13.12 -12.69
N ALA A 86 18.10 12.20 -13.46
CA ALA A 86 17.16 11.22 -12.94
C ALA A 86 17.78 10.32 -11.85
N ASN A 87 19.02 9.87 -12.06
CA ASN A 87 19.76 9.07 -11.06
C ASN A 87 20.11 9.88 -9.80
N TYR A 88 20.42 11.17 -9.96
CA TYR A 88 20.65 12.08 -8.84
C TYR A 88 19.39 12.22 -7.99
N TYR A 89 18.22 12.45 -8.60
CA TYR A 89 16.95 12.51 -7.88
C TYR A 89 16.66 11.23 -7.11
N ASN A 90 16.92 10.07 -7.71
CA ASN A 90 16.74 8.78 -7.04
C ASN A 90 17.64 8.67 -5.80
N THR A 91 18.93 8.92 -5.95
CA THR A 91 19.90 8.87 -4.84
C THR A 91 19.52 9.85 -3.73
N PHE A 92 19.19 11.10 -4.10
CA PHE A 92 18.79 12.14 -3.14
C PHE A 92 17.53 11.74 -2.37
N LYS A 93 16.50 11.24 -3.06
CA LYS A 93 15.24 10.82 -2.42
C LYS A 93 15.45 9.63 -1.48
N LEU A 94 16.24 8.63 -1.88
CA LEU A 94 16.56 7.48 -1.01
C LEU A 94 17.35 7.91 0.23
N MET A 95 18.30 8.84 0.09
CA MET A 95 19.03 9.40 1.22
C MET A 95 18.10 10.20 2.16
N GLN A 96 17.13 10.94 1.61
CA GLN A 96 16.12 11.63 2.40
C GLN A 96 15.27 10.65 3.22
N ILE A 97 14.83 9.53 2.62
CA ILE A 97 14.06 8.49 3.32
C ILE A 97 14.90 7.86 4.44
N ALA A 98 16.17 7.53 4.15
CA ALA A 98 17.10 6.98 5.14
C ALA A 98 17.35 7.96 6.30
N GLY A 99 17.45 9.26 6.03
CA GLY A 99 17.60 10.29 7.06
C GLY A 99 16.40 10.39 8.01
N GLN A 100 15.23 9.90 7.59
CA GLN A 100 13.99 9.91 8.37
C GLN A 100 13.74 8.60 9.13
N LEU A 101 14.74 7.72 9.26
CA LEU A 101 14.65 6.47 10.04
C LEU A 101 14.22 6.68 11.49
N LYS A 102 14.40 7.88 12.07
CA LYS A 102 13.97 8.22 13.43
C LYS A 102 12.46 8.46 13.59
N HIS A 103 11.72 8.61 12.48
CA HIS A 103 10.36 9.16 12.49
C HIS A 103 9.27 8.20 11.95
N GLY A 104 9.59 6.94 11.63
CA GLY A 104 8.59 5.94 11.26
C GLY A 104 9.04 4.51 11.57
N GLY A 105 8.11 3.56 11.48
CA GLY A 105 8.38 2.14 11.75
C GLY A 105 9.08 1.46 10.58
N SER A 106 9.98 0.51 10.85
CA SER A 106 10.84 -0.15 9.83
C SER A 106 10.14 -0.55 8.53
N GLU A 107 8.87 -0.96 8.62
CA GLU A 107 8.05 -1.29 7.46
C GLU A 107 7.61 -0.09 6.63
N GLU A 108 7.20 1.02 7.24
CA GLU A 108 6.80 2.23 6.52
C GLU A 108 7.96 2.75 5.66
N GLN A 109 9.16 2.82 6.24
CA GLN A 109 10.37 3.20 5.53
C GLN A 109 10.68 2.26 4.37
N LEU A 110 10.42 0.96 4.53
CA LEU A 110 10.57 -0.02 3.46
C LEU A 110 9.55 0.21 2.34
N MET A 111 8.27 0.43 2.67
CA MET A 111 7.23 0.77 1.69
C MET A 111 7.58 2.05 0.92
N ARG A 112 8.05 3.10 1.62
CA ARG A 112 8.50 4.37 1.01
C ARG A 112 9.64 4.14 0.03
N THR A 113 10.67 3.42 0.46
CA THR A 113 11.83 3.06 -0.35
C THR A 113 11.39 2.32 -1.61
N ASN A 114 10.55 1.28 -1.46
CA ASN A 114 10.08 0.47 -2.57
C ASN A 114 9.20 1.26 -3.52
N ALA A 115 8.35 2.17 -3.01
CA ALA A 115 7.51 3.03 -3.85
C ALA A 115 8.33 3.95 -4.77
N ILE A 116 9.40 4.54 -4.25
CA ILE A 116 10.33 5.39 -5.02
C ILE A 116 11.12 4.55 -6.03
N GLN A 117 11.66 3.40 -5.60
CA GLN A 117 12.42 2.53 -6.48
C GLN A 117 11.58 1.97 -7.63
N GLU A 118 10.35 1.56 -7.35
CA GLU A 118 9.43 1.05 -8.38
C GLU A 118 9.05 2.15 -9.37
N SER A 119 8.75 3.36 -8.88
CA SER A 119 8.50 4.54 -9.72
C SER A 119 9.70 4.87 -10.62
N HIS A 120 10.91 4.84 -10.06
CA HIS A 120 12.13 5.07 -10.83
C HIS A 120 12.34 3.99 -11.90
N ARG A 121 12.09 2.72 -11.56
CA ARG A 121 12.19 1.59 -12.49
C ARG A 121 11.19 1.72 -13.65
N GLU A 122 9.95 2.14 -13.36
CA GLU A 122 8.96 2.43 -14.40
C GLU A 122 9.42 3.59 -15.29
N PHE A 123 9.95 4.67 -14.71
CA PHE A 123 10.48 5.79 -15.47
C PHE A 123 11.65 5.40 -16.37
N MET A 124 12.60 4.60 -15.89
CA MET A 124 13.71 4.10 -16.70
C MET A 124 13.27 3.29 -17.93
N ARG A 125 12.07 2.69 -17.87
CA ARG A 125 11.45 1.95 -18.98
C ARG A 125 10.60 2.82 -19.90
N SER A 126 10.41 4.09 -19.56
CA SER A 126 9.57 5.01 -20.34
C SER A 126 10.30 5.54 -21.58
N SER A 127 9.52 5.94 -22.59
CA SER A 127 10.03 6.64 -23.78
C SER A 127 10.71 7.97 -23.43
N LYS A 128 10.20 8.67 -22.40
CA LYS A 128 10.80 9.90 -21.88
C LYS A 128 12.25 9.66 -21.46
N TYR A 129 12.51 8.66 -20.62
CA TYR A 129 13.88 8.34 -20.18
C TYR A 129 14.77 7.92 -21.35
N ALA A 130 14.24 7.14 -22.31
CA ALA A 130 14.98 6.75 -23.51
C ALA A 130 15.42 7.96 -24.35
N SER A 131 14.64 9.05 -24.34
CA SER A 131 14.94 10.30 -25.05
C SER A 131 15.94 11.22 -24.33
N LEU A 132 16.25 10.95 -23.05
CA LEU A 132 17.19 11.78 -22.28
C LEU A 132 18.63 11.57 -22.76
N LYS A 133 19.40 12.66 -22.74
CA LYS A 133 20.84 12.65 -22.98
C LYS A 133 21.57 11.87 -21.89
#